data_AF-A0A9Q0XZM3-F1
#
_entry.id   AF-A0A9Q0XZM3-F1
#
_cell.length_a   1.000
_cell.length_b   1.000
_cell.length_c   1.000
_cell.angle_alpha   90.00
_cell.angle_beta   90.00
_cell.angle_gamma   90.00
#
_symmetry.space_group_name_H-M   'P 1'
#
loop_
_entity.id
_entity.type
_entity.pdbx_description
1 polymer ?
#
loop_
_entity_poly.entity_id
_entity_poly.type
_entity_poly.pdbx_seq_one_letter_code
_entity_poly.pdbx_strand_id
1 'polypeptide(L)'
;MLVKYNLKTEAIAVQKELPNAGYHGQFPYSWGGYTDIDQAVDEVGRWVIYSTEDAKGALVLSRLDSENLEIQQQTWQTNIRKQSVANAFLICGSLYTISSYSSPEATVNFIYETSTGISAPLNIRFEKCYRYSSMVDYNPTEKKLFAWDNFRMVVYDIKLSKL
;
A
#
# COMPACT_ATOMS: atom_id res chain seq x y z
N MET A 1 -3.50 16.27 -1.71
CA MET A 1 -3.31 16.31 -3.16
C MET A 1 -2.40 15.19 -3.69
N LEU A 2 -2.88 14.45 -4.68
CA LEU A 2 -2.11 13.55 -5.55
C LEU A 2 -1.68 14.31 -6.82
N VAL A 3 -0.48 14.02 -7.32
CA VAL A 3 0.08 14.69 -8.50
C VAL A 3 0.60 13.64 -9.49
N LYS A 4 0.14 13.71 -10.74
CA LYS A 4 0.71 12.96 -11.87
C LYS A 4 1.69 13.88 -12.59
N TYR A 5 2.98 13.55 -12.50
CA TYR A 5 4.05 14.26 -13.20
C TYR A 5 4.50 13.44 -14.42
N ASN A 6 4.55 14.08 -15.60
CA ASN A 6 5.08 13.47 -16.79
C ASN A 6 6.60 13.68 -16.85
N LEU A 7 7.36 12.60 -16.68
CA LEU A 7 8.82 12.64 -16.66
C LEU A 7 9.45 13.05 -18.01
N LYS A 8 8.77 12.79 -19.14
CA LYS A 8 9.31 13.11 -20.48
C LYS A 8 9.11 14.59 -20.84
N THR A 9 7.97 15.15 -20.45
CA THR A 9 7.64 16.57 -20.74
C THR A 9 7.97 17.49 -19.58
N GLU A 10 8.42 16.94 -18.45
CA GLU A 10 8.74 17.67 -17.22
C GLU A 10 7.59 18.56 -16.73
N ALA A 11 6.36 18.06 -16.83
CA ALA A 11 5.16 18.84 -16.55
C ALA A 11 4.18 18.09 -15.67
N ILE A 12 3.47 18.84 -14.81
CA ILE A 12 2.31 18.33 -14.09
C ILE A 12 1.21 18.05 -15.11
N ALA A 13 0.83 16.78 -15.24
CA ALA A 13 -0.25 16.37 -16.12
C ALA A 13 -1.61 16.47 -15.43
N VAL A 14 -1.67 16.07 -14.15
CA VAL A 14 -2.92 16.04 -13.37
C VAL A 14 -2.63 16.34 -11.90
N GLN A 15 -3.53 17.07 -11.25
CA GLN A 15 -3.58 17.26 -9.80
C GLN A 15 -4.97 16.89 -9.33
N LYS A 16 -5.07 16.11 -8.25
CA LYS A 16 -6.34 15.64 -7.73
C LYS A 16 -6.32 15.60 -6.21
N GLU A 17 -7.34 16.15 -5.57
CA GLU A 17 -7.52 15.94 -4.13
C GLU A 17 -8.09 14.55 -3.85
N LEU A 18 -7.56 13.90 -2.82
CA LEU A 18 -8.07 12.63 -2.33
C LEU A 18 -9.11 12.92 -1.23
N PRO A 19 -10.41 12.70 -1.48
CA PRO A 19 -11.45 13.14 -0.56
C PRO A 19 -11.28 12.53 0.84
N ASN A 20 -11.34 13.39 1.86
CA ASN A 20 -11.32 13.05 3.29
C ASN A 20 -10.08 12.27 3.77
N ALA A 21 -9.06 12.11 2.94
CA ALA A 21 -7.84 11.42 3.33
C ALA A 21 -7.09 12.25 4.37
N GLY A 22 -6.75 11.62 5.49
CA GLY A 22 -5.86 12.23 6.45
C GLY A 22 -4.44 12.32 5.90
N TYR A 23 -3.70 13.32 6.34
CA TYR A 23 -2.33 13.59 5.90
C TYR A 23 -1.53 14.26 7.01
N HIS A 24 -0.21 14.39 6.82
CA HIS A 24 0.69 15.05 7.78
C HIS A 24 0.80 14.33 9.14
N GLY A 25 0.79 12.99 9.13
CA GLY A 25 0.96 12.16 10.32
C GLY A 25 -0.34 11.90 11.10
N GLN A 26 -1.51 12.11 10.49
CA GLN A 26 -2.80 11.77 11.06
C GLN A 26 -3.04 10.24 11.09
N PHE A 27 -2.75 9.54 9.99
CA PHE A 27 -2.91 8.10 9.85
C PHE A 27 -1.64 7.41 9.29
N PRO A 28 -0.48 7.56 9.95
CA PRO A 28 0.74 6.89 9.51
C PRO A 28 0.64 5.37 9.70
N TYR A 29 1.54 4.64 9.05
CA TYR A 29 1.84 3.27 9.45
C TYR A 29 2.48 3.22 10.85
N SER A 30 2.67 2.03 11.40
CA SER A 30 3.12 1.83 12.79
C SER A 30 4.52 2.39 13.09
N TRP A 31 5.32 2.71 12.08
CA TRP A 31 6.63 3.36 12.22
C TRP A 31 6.59 4.89 12.16
N GLY A 32 5.41 5.49 12.00
CA GLY A 32 5.22 6.93 11.97
C GLY A 32 5.59 7.56 10.63
N GLY A 33 6.19 8.75 10.70
CA GLY A 33 6.49 9.58 9.54
C GLY A 33 5.24 10.14 8.85
N TYR A 34 5.42 10.60 7.61
CA TYR A 34 4.35 11.14 6.76
C TYR A 34 3.91 10.10 5.74
N THR A 35 3.44 8.96 6.26
CA THR A 35 3.10 7.77 5.48
C THR A 35 1.60 7.61 5.28
N ASP A 36 0.82 8.66 5.52
CA ASP A 36 -0.63 8.63 5.58
C ASP A 36 -1.29 8.13 4.30
N ILE A 37 -0.71 8.50 3.16
CA ILE A 37 -1.19 8.19 1.81
C ILE A 37 -0.06 7.47 1.08
N ASP A 38 -0.36 6.28 0.61
CA ASP A 38 0.58 5.38 -0.05
C ASP A 38 0.06 5.00 -1.45
N GLN A 39 0.91 5.09 -2.48
CA GLN A 39 0.52 4.79 -3.86
C GLN A 39 1.05 3.40 -4.23
N ALA A 40 0.18 2.56 -4.77
CA ALA A 40 0.54 1.20 -5.14
C ALA A 40 0.15 0.91 -6.60
N VAL A 41 0.83 -0.07 -7.20
CA VAL A 41 0.54 -0.59 -8.54
C VAL A 41 0.54 -2.10 -8.48
N ASP A 42 -0.44 -2.71 -9.14
CA ASP A 42 -0.50 -4.17 -9.31
C ASP A 42 -0.98 -4.53 -10.72
N GLU A 43 -1.33 -5.79 -10.95
CA GLU A 43 -1.79 -6.30 -12.24
C GLU A 43 -3.11 -5.65 -12.72
N VAL A 44 -3.92 -5.09 -11.82
CA VAL A 44 -5.23 -4.54 -12.17
C VAL A 44 -5.25 -3.01 -12.23
N GLY A 45 -4.19 -2.33 -11.79
CA GLY A 45 -3.99 -0.92 -12.06
C GLY A 45 -3.25 -0.15 -10.97
N ARG A 46 -3.60 1.14 -10.86
CA ARG A 46 -3.05 2.05 -9.85
C ARG A 46 -4.01 2.16 -8.67
N TRP A 47 -3.43 2.25 -7.48
CA TRP A 47 -4.15 2.29 -6.22
C TRP A 47 -3.62 3.41 -5.35
N VAL A 48 -4.47 3.86 -4.45
CA VAL A 48 -4.06 4.66 -3.29
C VAL A 48 -4.59 4.01 -2.02
N ILE A 49 -3.71 3.88 -1.03
CA ILE A 49 -3.96 3.31 0.28
C ILE A 49 -3.86 4.45 1.29
N TYR A 50 -4.89 4.65 2.09
CA TYR A 50 -4.99 5.78 3.01
C TYR A 50 -5.91 5.44 4.18
N SER A 51 -6.27 6.45 4.98
CA SER A 51 -7.35 6.35 5.94
C SER A 51 -8.05 7.70 6.11
N THR A 52 -9.21 7.68 6.75
CA THR A 52 -10.07 8.85 6.99
C THR A 52 -10.59 8.82 8.42
N GLU A 53 -11.07 9.97 8.90
CA GLU A 53 -11.78 10.06 10.19
C GLU A 53 -13.03 9.16 10.21
N ASP A 54 -13.80 9.13 9.12
CA ASP A 54 -14.99 8.26 8.99
C ASP A 54 -14.64 6.77 9.12
N ALA A 55 -13.48 6.37 8.56
CA ALA A 55 -12.96 5.01 8.65
C ALA A 55 -12.31 4.71 10.02
N LYS A 56 -12.20 5.70 10.91
CA LYS A 56 -11.63 5.58 12.26
C LYS A 56 -10.22 4.95 12.25
N GLY A 57 -9.39 5.34 11.29
CA GLY A 57 -8.02 4.83 11.14
C GLY A 57 -7.92 3.44 10.48
N ALA A 58 -9.02 2.85 10.01
CA ALA A 58 -8.98 1.64 9.21
C ALA A 58 -8.37 1.91 7.82
N LEU A 59 -7.65 0.93 7.26
CA LEU A 59 -7.11 1.04 5.91
C LEU A 59 -8.26 1.20 4.91
N VAL A 60 -8.17 2.24 4.09
CA VAL A 60 -9.04 2.53 2.96
C VAL A 60 -8.20 2.42 1.70
N LEU A 61 -8.74 1.80 0.66
CA LEU A 61 -8.08 1.75 -0.64
C LEU A 61 -9.05 2.16 -1.74
N SER A 62 -8.55 2.91 -2.71
CA SER A 62 -9.29 3.34 -3.89
C SER A 62 -8.48 2.99 -5.14
N ARG A 63 -9.16 2.45 -6.15
CA ARG A 63 -8.53 2.28 -7.47
C ARG A 63 -8.55 3.61 -8.19
N LEU A 64 -7.44 4.00 -8.79
CA LEU A 64 -7.30 5.26 -9.49
C LEU A 64 -7.22 5.03 -10.99
N ASP A 65 -7.84 5.92 -11.75
CA ASP A 65 -7.65 6.00 -13.18
C ASP A 65 -6.23 6.48 -13.49
N SER A 66 -5.52 5.76 -14.35
CA SER A 66 -4.13 6.07 -14.67
C SER A 66 -3.98 7.38 -15.42
N GLU A 67 -5.02 7.84 -16.12
CA GLU A 67 -4.99 9.06 -16.90
C GLU A 67 -5.28 10.29 -16.07
N ASN A 68 -6.41 10.29 -15.35
CA ASN A 68 -6.94 11.49 -14.68
C ASN A 68 -6.95 11.42 -13.14
N LEU A 69 -6.41 10.34 -12.53
CA LEU A 69 -6.39 10.12 -11.07
C LEU A 69 -7.79 10.11 -10.41
N GLU A 70 -8.87 9.97 -11.17
CA GLU A 70 -10.20 9.81 -10.59
C GLU A 70 -10.31 8.47 -9.85
N ILE A 71 -11.05 8.45 -8.75
CA ILE A 71 -11.40 7.21 -8.07
C ILE A 71 -12.34 6.42 -8.98
N GLN A 72 -11.87 5.25 -9.44
CA GLN A 72 -12.63 4.38 -10.32
C GLN A 72 -13.68 3.61 -9.54
N GLN A 73 -14.93 4.06 -9.62
CA GLN A 73 -16.19 3.43 -9.19
C GLN A 73 -16.30 2.97 -7.72
N GLN A 74 -15.24 2.46 -7.09
CA GLN A 74 -15.31 1.87 -5.77
C GLN A 74 -14.10 2.20 -4.90
N THR A 75 -14.41 2.43 -3.64
CA THR A 75 -13.49 2.58 -2.53
C THR A 75 -13.83 1.49 -1.53
N TRP A 76 -12.81 0.82 -1.00
CA TRP A 76 -12.97 -0.25 -0.03
C TRP A 76 -12.47 0.23 1.32
N GLN A 77 -13.30 0.10 2.34
CA GLN A 77 -12.89 0.24 3.74
C GLN A 77 -12.65 -1.15 4.31
N THR A 78 -11.44 -1.37 4.82
CA THR A 78 -11.06 -2.64 5.46
C THR A 78 -11.39 -2.63 6.95
N ASN A 79 -11.14 -3.75 7.63
CA ASN A 79 -11.29 -3.92 9.08
C ASN A 79 -9.95 -3.91 9.83
N ILE A 80 -8.84 -3.53 9.19
CA ILE A 80 -7.51 -3.45 9.80
C ILE A 80 -7.07 -1.99 9.97
N ARG A 81 -6.52 -1.65 11.14
CA ARG A 81 -6.05 -0.28 11.42
C ARG A 81 -4.71 0.00 10.75
N LYS A 82 -4.60 1.13 10.05
CA LYS A 82 -3.36 1.53 9.35
C LYS A 82 -2.17 1.65 10.30
N GLN A 83 -2.38 2.25 11.48
CA GLN A 83 -1.35 2.39 12.52
C GLN A 83 -0.92 1.06 13.18
N SER A 84 -1.67 -0.04 12.97
CA SER A 84 -1.30 -1.36 13.52
C SER A 84 -0.39 -2.18 12.61
N VAL A 85 -0.15 -1.72 11.38
CA VAL A 85 0.68 -2.41 10.39
C VAL A 85 1.84 -1.53 9.96
N ALA A 86 2.95 -2.16 9.62
CA ALA A 86 4.19 -1.50 9.23
C ALA A 86 4.18 -0.99 7.80
N ASN A 87 3.50 -1.69 6.91
CA ASN A 87 3.38 -1.34 5.51
C ASN A 87 2.21 -2.10 4.87
N ALA A 88 1.80 -1.74 3.67
CA ALA A 88 0.80 -2.47 2.90
C ALA A 88 1.12 -2.41 1.40
N PHE A 89 0.76 -3.44 0.66
CA PHE A 89 0.96 -3.52 -0.79
C PHE A 89 -0.19 -4.29 -1.45
N LEU A 90 -0.36 -4.13 -2.76
CA LEU A 90 -1.36 -4.87 -3.53
C LEU A 90 -0.71 -5.86 -4.49
N ILE A 91 -1.34 -7.03 -4.64
CA ILE A 91 -1.04 -8.01 -5.68
C ILE A 91 -2.37 -8.57 -6.18
N CYS A 92 -2.60 -8.58 -7.50
CA CYS A 92 -3.81 -9.13 -8.13
C CYS A 92 -5.15 -8.62 -7.53
N GLY A 93 -5.25 -7.36 -7.11
CA GLY A 93 -6.45 -6.78 -6.50
C GLY A 93 -6.65 -7.15 -5.02
N SER A 94 -5.65 -7.73 -4.37
CA SER A 94 -5.70 -8.06 -2.95
C SER A 94 -4.70 -7.22 -2.18
N LEU A 95 -5.18 -6.55 -1.14
CA LEU A 95 -4.34 -5.80 -0.20
C LEU A 95 -3.71 -6.77 0.80
N TYR A 96 -2.41 -6.68 0.97
CA TYR A 96 -1.63 -7.39 1.98
C TYR A 96 -0.99 -6.38 2.93
N THR A 97 -0.84 -6.74 4.20
CA THR A 97 -0.14 -5.89 5.18
C THR A 97 1.02 -6.61 5.84
N ILE A 98 2.04 -5.84 6.25
CA ILE A 98 3.21 -6.34 6.99
C ILE A 98 3.05 -5.95 8.46
N SER A 99 3.24 -6.89 9.37
CA SER A 99 2.97 -6.71 10.80
C SER A 99 3.95 -5.78 11.51
N SER A 100 5.25 -5.82 11.17
CA SER A 100 6.28 -5.09 11.93
C SER A 100 7.44 -4.55 11.09
N TYR A 101 7.76 -3.27 11.29
CA TYR A 101 8.89 -2.61 10.65
C TYR A 101 10.21 -2.92 11.35
N SER A 102 10.20 -3.24 12.65
CA SER A 102 11.41 -3.43 13.48
C SER A 102 11.69 -4.88 13.93
N SER A 103 10.66 -5.71 14.10
CA SER A 103 10.84 -7.10 14.56
C SER A 103 11.44 -7.99 13.47
N PRO A 104 12.47 -8.82 13.73
CA PRO A 104 12.99 -9.77 12.75
C PRO A 104 11.96 -10.85 12.34
N GLU A 105 10.90 -11.03 13.12
CA GLU A 105 9.82 -11.99 12.90
C GLU A 105 8.59 -11.32 12.27
N ALA A 106 8.80 -10.36 11.37
CA ALA A 106 7.71 -9.75 10.64
C ALA A 106 6.97 -10.80 9.78
N THR A 107 5.68 -10.56 9.56
CA THR A 107 4.80 -11.43 8.78
C THR A 107 3.95 -10.60 7.85
N VAL A 108 3.61 -11.15 6.69
CA VAL A 108 2.40 -10.74 5.99
C VAL A 108 1.24 -11.31 6.77
N ASN A 109 0.50 -10.44 7.47
CA ASN A 109 -0.39 -10.84 8.56
C ASN A 109 -1.88 -10.66 8.28
N PHE A 110 -2.23 -10.06 7.14
CA PHE A 110 -3.61 -9.82 6.76
C PHE A 110 -3.73 -9.72 5.24
N ILE A 111 -4.87 -10.17 4.73
CA ILE A 111 -5.30 -9.98 3.35
C ILE A 111 -6.71 -9.38 3.31
N TYR A 112 -6.98 -8.52 2.34
CA TYR A 112 -8.31 -8.06 1.96
C TYR A 112 -8.47 -8.15 0.43
N GLU A 113 -9.43 -8.94 -0.02
CA GLU A 113 -9.73 -9.13 -1.44
C GLU A 113 -10.76 -8.11 -1.91
N THR A 114 -10.40 -7.21 -2.84
CA THR A 114 -11.35 -6.16 -3.28
C THR A 114 -12.52 -6.70 -4.11
N SER A 115 -12.35 -7.87 -4.74
CA SER A 115 -13.38 -8.52 -5.56
C SER A 115 -14.53 -9.07 -4.73
N THR A 116 -14.26 -9.56 -3.52
CA THR A 116 -15.23 -10.21 -2.63
C THR A 116 -15.54 -9.37 -1.40
N GLY A 117 -14.69 -8.40 -1.06
CA GLY A 117 -14.75 -7.65 0.20
C GLY A 117 -14.39 -8.49 1.43
N ILE A 118 -13.87 -9.70 1.23
CA ILE A 118 -13.51 -10.63 2.30
C ILE A 118 -12.10 -10.31 2.79
N SER A 119 -11.91 -10.40 4.11
CA SER A 119 -10.61 -10.33 4.74
C SER A 119 -10.30 -11.59 5.54
N ALA A 120 -9.02 -11.89 5.67
CA ALA A 120 -8.54 -13.01 6.48
C ALA A 120 -7.20 -12.68 7.15
N PRO A 121 -6.95 -13.22 8.36
CA PRO A 121 -5.61 -13.20 8.92
C PRO A 121 -4.68 -14.09 8.08
N LEU A 122 -3.43 -13.65 7.94
CA LEU A 122 -2.35 -14.44 7.34
C LEU A 122 -1.22 -14.64 8.36
N ASN A 123 -0.34 -15.59 8.08
CA ASN A 123 0.89 -15.80 8.85
C ASN A 123 2.03 -16.24 7.93
N ILE A 124 2.31 -15.44 6.90
CA ILE A 124 3.40 -15.70 5.96
C ILE A 124 4.64 -14.97 6.48
N ARG A 125 5.75 -15.69 6.68
CA ARG A 125 6.99 -15.10 7.18
C ARG A 125 7.51 -14.04 6.20
N PHE A 126 7.82 -12.86 6.71
CA PHE A 126 8.46 -11.77 5.97
C PHE A 126 9.85 -11.53 6.56
N GLU A 127 10.84 -12.26 6.04
CA GLU A 127 12.21 -12.20 6.52
C GLU A 127 12.89 -10.91 6.09
N LYS A 128 13.00 -9.94 6.98
CA LYS A 128 13.74 -8.72 6.66
C LYS A 128 15.23 -9.00 6.63
N CYS A 129 15.89 -8.60 5.54
CA CYS A 129 17.35 -8.65 5.47
C CYS A 129 18.02 -7.71 6.51
N TYR A 130 17.30 -6.67 6.96
CA TYR A 130 17.80 -5.65 7.88
C TYR A 130 16.76 -5.26 8.94
N ARG A 131 17.18 -4.50 9.95
CA ARG A 131 16.37 -4.20 11.15
C ARG A 131 15.19 -3.25 10.91
N TYR A 132 15.18 -2.51 9.81
CA TYR A 132 14.18 -1.49 9.53
C TYR A 132 13.71 -1.61 8.08
N SER A 133 12.42 -1.41 7.82
CA SER A 133 11.89 -1.30 6.46
C SER A 133 10.94 -0.12 6.45
N SER A 134 11.27 0.93 5.69
CA SER A 134 10.43 2.12 5.57
C SER A 134 9.34 1.91 4.51
N MET A 135 9.69 1.38 3.35
CA MET A 135 8.78 1.28 2.20
C MET A 135 8.84 -0.12 1.62
N VAL A 136 7.70 -0.67 1.20
CA VAL A 136 7.61 -1.96 0.49
C VAL A 136 6.58 -1.82 -0.62
N ASP A 137 7.02 -1.90 -1.87
CA ASP A 137 6.18 -1.76 -3.05
C ASP A 137 6.22 -3.01 -3.92
N TYR A 138 5.09 -3.34 -4.54
CA TYR A 138 5.02 -4.43 -5.50
C TYR A 138 5.30 -3.94 -6.92
N ASN A 139 6.11 -4.71 -7.65
CA ASN A 139 6.30 -4.53 -9.08
C ASN A 139 5.60 -5.68 -9.83
N PRO A 140 4.45 -5.43 -10.51
CA PRO A 140 3.72 -6.47 -11.23
C PRO A 140 4.44 -6.96 -12.50
N THR A 141 5.36 -6.18 -13.07
CA THR A 141 6.15 -6.59 -14.24
C THR A 141 7.18 -7.65 -13.85
N GLU A 142 7.88 -7.45 -12.74
CA GLU A 142 8.89 -8.39 -12.25
C GLU A 142 8.31 -9.47 -11.34
N LYS A 143 7.09 -9.25 -10.82
CA LYS A 143 6.45 -10.09 -9.80
C LYS A 143 7.33 -10.23 -8.55
N LYS A 144 7.78 -9.10 -8.03
CA LYS A 144 8.65 -9.00 -6.84
C LYS A 144 8.23 -7.84 -5.96
N LEU A 145 8.52 -7.95 -4.66
CA LEU A 145 8.42 -6.83 -3.73
C LEU A 145 9.77 -6.12 -3.63
N PHE A 146 9.76 -4.80 -3.75
CA PHE A 146 10.90 -3.92 -3.57
C PHE A 146 10.76 -3.22 -2.23
N ALA A 147 11.76 -3.36 -1.37
CA ALA A 147 11.78 -2.70 -0.07
C ALA A 147 12.97 -1.76 0.07
N TRP A 148 12.76 -0.68 0.82
CA TRP A 148 13.77 0.31 1.15
C TRP A 148 13.89 0.46 2.67
N ASP A 149 15.13 0.48 3.18
CA ASP A 149 15.43 0.56 4.62
C ASP A 149 16.08 1.89 5.06
N ASN A 150 16.03 2.93 4.22
CA ASN A 150 16.77 4.20 4.35
C ASN A 150 18.24 4.18 3.88
N PHE A 151 18.78 3.03 3.48
CA PHE A 151 20.14 2.93 2.93
C PHE A 151 20.29 1.95 1.76
N ARG A 152 19.48 0.91 1.72
CA ARG A 152 19.59 -0.23 0.82
C ARG A 152 18.24 -0.59 0.24
N MET A 153 18.27 -0.97 -1.03
CA MET A 153 17.15 -1.61 -1.70
C MET A 153 17.28 -3.12 -1.54
N VAL A 154 16.19 -3.78 -1.18
CA VAL A 154 16.08 -5.23 -1.05
C VAL A 154 14.93 -5.69 -1.92
N VAL A 155 15.09 -6.85 -2.56
CA VAL A 155 14.07 -7.44 -3.43
C VAL A 155 13.66 -8.79 -2.86
N TYR A 156 12.35 -9.02 -2.74
CA TYR A 156 11.77 -10.28 -2.31
C TYR A 156 11.07 -10.96 -3.47
N ASP A 157 11.46 -12.21 -3.75
CA ASP A 157 10.70 -13.08 -4.63
C ASP A 157 9.39 -13.49 -3.96
N ILE A 158 8.31 -13.55 -4.74
CA ILE A 158 7.00 -13.99 -4.27
C ILE A 158 6.53 -15.22 -5.04
N LYS A 159 5.66 -16.01 -4.40
CA LYS A 159 4.99 -17.14 -5.05
C LYS A 159 3.50 -17.07 -4.73
N LEU A 160 2.69 -16.93 -5.77
CA LEU A 160 1.24 -16.96 -5.67
C LEU A 160 0.75 -18.41 -5.84
N SER A 161 -0.38 -18.76 -5.22
CA SER A 161 -1.05 -20.02 -5.51
C SER A 161 -1.40 -20.07 -6.98
N LYS A 162 -1.22 -21.24 -7.61
CA LYS A 162 -1.80 -21.47 -8.93
C LYS A 162 -3.31 -21.54 -8.76
N LEU A 163 -4.04 -20.80 -9.59
CA LEU A 163 -5.47 -21.01 -9.81
C LEU A 163 -5.71 -22.42 -10.37
#